data_AF-A0A257A351-F1
#
_entry.id   AF-A0A257A351-F1
#
_cell.length_a   1.000
_cell.length_b   1.000
_cell.length_c   1.000
_cell.angle_alpha   90.00
_cell.angle_beta   90.00
_cell.angle_gamma   90.00
#
_symmetry.space_group_name_H-M   'P 1'
#
loop_
_entity.id
_entity.type
_entity.pdbx_description
1 polymer ?
#
loop_
_entity_poly.entity_id
_entity_poly.type
_entity_poly.pdbx_seq_one_letter_code
_entity_poly.pdbx_strand_id
1 'polypeptide(L)'
;MKYYSISLLIKLLYSYIVDVNRIWKSREKIEEYRERQFKKLLKYAMTVPIYKKKYDGIDIRKVSLDSIDKLPLLTKEDLRKNFLFIQIFLPL
;
A
#
# COMPACT_ATOMS: atom_id res chain seq x y z
N MET A 1 17.44 24.13 -23.14
CA MET A 1 16.45 23.02 -23.12
C MET A 1 16.93 21.97 -22.14
N LYS A 2 16.14 21.59 -21.12
CA LYS A 2 16.53 20.56 -20.14
C LYS A 2 16.54 19.20 -20.83
N TYR A 3 17.71 18.60 -20.98
CA TYR A 3 17.83 17.20 -21.43
C TYR A 3 17.26 16.31 -20.32
N TYR A 4 16.02 15.84 -20.50
CA TYR A 4 15.51 14.77 -19.66
C TYR A 4 16.42 13.54 -19.86
N SER A 5 16.90 12.96 -18.75
CA SER A 5 17.67 11.72 -18.82
C SER A 5 16.83 10.69 -19.58
N ILE A 6 17.38 10.13 -20.67
CA ILE A 6 16.70 9.12 -21.50
C ILE A 6 16.12 7.98 -20.64
N SER A 7 16.78 7.69 -19.51
CA SER A 7 16.36 6.72 -18.51
C SER A 7 15.03 7.05 -17.83
N LEU A 8 14.73 8.33 -17.57
CA LEU A 8 13.46 8.77 -17.00
C LEU A 8 12.33 8.60 -17.99
N LEU A 9 12.58 8.91 -19.27
CA LEU A 9 11.59 8.76 -20.34
C LEU A 9 11.23 7.28 -20.55
N ILE A 10 12.23 6.40 -20.56
CA ILE A 10 12.03 4.95 -20.66
C ILE A 10 11.26 4.42 -19.45
N LYS A 11 11.57 4.87 -18.23
CA LYS A 11 10.83 4.50 -17.01
C LYS A 11 9.37 4.94 -17.07
N LEU A 12 9.09 6.16 -17.53
CA LEU A 12 7.74 6.68 -17.71
C LEU A 12 6.95 5.85 -18.73
N LEU A 13 7.54 5.58 -19.89
CA LEU A 13 6.91 4.80 -20.94
C LEU A 13 6.61 3.37 -20.47
N TYR A 14 7.56 2.74 -19.77
CA TYR A 14 7.40 1.41 -19.21
C TYR A 14 6.27 1.37 -18.18
N SER A 15 6.23 2.34 -17.25
CA SER A 15 5.14 2.43 -16.26
C SER A 15 3.79 2.57 -16.94
N TYR A 16 3.67 3.46 -17.93
CA TYR A 16 2.44 3.67 -18.68
C TYR A 16 1.95 2.38 -19.36
N ILE A 17 2.83 1.67 -20.06
CA ILE A 17 2.48 0.40 -20.72
C ILE A 17 2.03 -0.66 -19.70
N VAL A 18 2.73 -0.76 -18.56
CA VAL A 18 2.37 -1.70 -17.49
C VAL A 18 1.01 -1.35 -16.88
N ASP A 19 0.73 -0.07 -16.68
CA ASP A 19 -0.52 0.41 -16.09
C ASP A 19 -1.71 0.21 -17.05
N VAL A 20 -1.54 0.49 -18.35
CA VAL A 20 -2.57 0.20 -19.37
C VAL A 20 -2.86 -1.31 -19.43
N ASN A 21 -1.83 -2.15 -19.46
CA ASN A 21 -2.00 -3.61 -19.40
C ASN A 21 -2.61 -4.10 -18.07
N ARG A 22 -2.54 -3.30 -17.00
CA ARG A 22 -3.18 -3.61 -15.72
C ARG A 22 -4.68 -3.31 -15.76
N ILE A 23 -5.10 -2.26 -16.45
CA ILE A 23 -6.51 -1.83 -16.58
C ILE A 23 -7.29 -2.79 -17.49
N TRP A 24 -6.68 -3.32 -18.54
CA TRP A 24 -7.32 -4.21 -19.53
C TRP A 24 -7.51 -5.67 -19.06
N LYS A 25 -7.45 -5.94 -17.75
CA LYS A 25 -7.62 -7.29 -17.19
C LYS A 25 -9.08 -7.60 -16.89
N SER A 26 -9.42 -8.89 -16.87
CA SER A 26 -10.73 -9.34 -16.37
C SER A 26 -10.93 -8.91 -14.92
N ARG A 27 -12.19 -8.72 -14.51
CA ARG A 27 -12.56 -8.33 -13.15
C ARG A 27 -11.93 -9.23 -12.09
N GLU A 28 -11.95 -10.54 -12.30
CA GLU A 28 -11.33 -11.54 -11.42
C GLU A 28 -9.83 -11.27 -11.23
N LYS A 29 -9.09 -11.04 -12.31
CA LYS A 29 -7.64 -10.73 -12.25
C LYS A 29 -7.36 -9.40 -11.55
N ILE A 30 -8.27 -8.44 -11.63
CA ILE A 30 -8.18 -7.18 -10.90
C ILE A 30 -8.38 -7.43 -9.40
N GLU A 31 -9.39 -8.20 -9.00
CA GLU A 31 -9.64 -8.53 -7.59
C GLU A 31 -8.50 -9.34 -6.98
N GLU A 32 -7.99 -10.37 -7.67
CA GLU A 32 -6.78 -11.11 -7.24
C GLU A 32 -5.58 -10.19 -7.04
N TYR A 33 -5.39 -9.23 -7.95
CA TYR A 33 -4.32 -8.26 -7.86
C TYR A 33 -4.48 -7.36 -6.63
N ARG A 34 -5.69 -6.85 -6.38
CA ARG A 34 -6.04 -6.01 -5.22
C ARG A 34 -5.79 -6.76 -3.91
N GLU A 35 -6.30 -7.98 -3.80
CA GLU A 35 -6.10 -8.87 -2.65
C GLU A 35 -4.60 -9.10 -2.38
N ARG A 36 -3.81 -9.36 -3.42
CA ARG A 36 -2.36 -9.54 -3.31
C ARG A 36 -1.65 -8.26 -2.84
N GLN A 37 -2.01 -7.09 -3.36
CA GLN A 37 -1.41 -5.83 -2.88
C GLN A 37 -1.82 -5.52 -1.45
N PHE A 38 -3.08 -5.76 -1.10
CA PHE A 38 -3.60 -5.57 0.24
C PHE A 38 -2.82 -6.40 1.28
N LYS A 39 -2.58 -7.69 1.02
CA LYS A 39 -1.75 -8.54 1.89
C LYS A 39 -0.31 -8.05 2.03
N LYS A 40 0.28 -7.51 0.96
CA LYS A 40 1.62 -6.89 1.02
C LYS A 40 1.62 -5.63 1.89
N LEU A 41 0.61 -4.77 1.75
CA LEU A 41 0.44 -3.56 2.55
C LEU A 41 0.21 -3.89 4.03
N LEU A 42 -0.64 -4.86 4.35
CA LEU A 42 -0.86 -5.34 5.72
C LEU A 42 0.44 -5.87 6.35
N LYS A 43 1.21 -6.68 5.61
CA LYS A 43 2.51 -7.16 6.06
C LYS A 43 3.48 -6.01 6.34
N TYR A 44 3.50 -5.00 5.47
CA TYR A 44 4.33 -3.81 5.66
C TYR A 44 3.86 -2.97 6.86
N ALA A 45 2.55 -2.79 7.05
CA ALA A 45 1.99 -2.05 8.17
C ALA A 45 2.50 -2.60 9.52
N MET A 46 2.62 -3.93 9.65
CA MET A 46 3.15 -4.55 10.88
C MET A 46 4.61 -4.28 11.20
N THR A 47 5.37 -3.74 10.24
CA THR A 47 6.74 -3.27 10.51
C THR A 47 6.74 -1.93 11.25
N VAL A 48 5.65 -1.16 11.15
CA VAL A 48 5.53 0.15 11.79
C VAL A 48 4.87 -0.02 13.17
N PRO A 49 5.48 0.50 14.25
CA PRO A 49 4.98 0.28 15.61
C PRO A 49 3.55 0.76 15.88
N ILE A 50 3.09 1.82 15.21
CA ILE A 50 1.72 2.32 15.39
C ILE A 50 0.67 1.29 14.93
N TYR A 51 0.84 0.73 13.73
CA TYR A 51 -0.08 -0.27 13.21
C TYR A 51 0.08 -1.59 13.95
N LYS A 52 1.32 -1.97 14.31
CA LYS A 52 1.58 -3.17 15.11
C LYS A 52 0.86 -3.15 16.46
N LYS A 53 0.85 -2.00 17.15
CA LYS A 53 0.10 -1.82 18.41
C LYS A 53 -1.40 -1.85 18.19
N LYS A 54 -1.87 -1.24 17.09
CA LYS A 54 -3.30 -1.10 16.82
C LYS A 54 -3.96 -2.38 16.32
N TYR A 55 -3.20 -3.23 15.62
CA TYR A 55 -3.64 -4.54 15.13
C TYR A 55 -3.20 -5.68 16.04
N ASP A 56 -2.77 -5.37 17.27
CA ASP A 56 -2.36 -6.39 18.22
C ASP A 56 -3.53 -7.35 18.53
N GLY A 57 -3.23 -8.64 18.59
CA GLY A 57 -4.23 -9.70 18.75
C GLY A 57 -5.05 -10.05 17.49
N ILE A 58 -4.87 -9.37 16.35
CA ILE A 58 -5.55 -9.69 15.08
C ILE A 58 -4.68 -10.62 14.22
N ASP A 59 -5.26 -11.74 13.76
CA ASP A 59 -4.59 -12.62 12.79
C ASP A 59 -4.73 -12.07 11.35
N ILE A 60 -3.80 -11.19 11.03
CA ILE A 60 -3.64 -10.46 9.77
C ILE A 60 -3.54 -11.37 8.55
N ARG A 61 -3.11 -12.63 8.71
CA ARG A 61 -3.01 -13.59 7.60
C ARG A 61 -4.39 -14.06 7.13
N LYS A 62 -5.40 -13.98 8.00
CA LYS A 62 -6.79 -14.35 7.72
C LYS A 62 -7.62 -13.16 7.21
N VAL A 63 -7.06 -11.95 7.23
CA VAL A 63 -7.73 -10.75 6.73
C VAL A 63 -7.60 -10.70 5.20
N SER A 64 -8.75 -10.69 4.54
CA SER A 64 -8.92 -10.44 3.11
C SER A 64 -9.57 -9.08 2.86
N LEU A 65 -9.57 -8.63 1.61
CA LEU A 65 -10.20 -7.37 1.19
C LEU A 65 -11.67 -7.27 1.63
N ASP A 66 -12.40 -8.40 1.59
CA ASP A 66 -13.82 -8.47 1.96
C ASP A 66 -14.06 -8.30 3.47
N SER A 67 -13.02 -8.53 4.28
CA SER A 67 -13.05 -8.44 5.75
C SER A 67 -12.29 -7.23 6.30
N ILE A 68 -12.01 -6.25 5.43
CA ILE A 68 -11.25 -5.05 5.78
C ILE A 68 -11.94 -4.19 6.84
N ASP A 69 -13.26 -4.28 6.93
CA ASP A 69 -14.13 -3.65 7.93
C ASP A 69 -13.82 -4.08 9.37
N LYS A 70 -13.23 -5.27 9.54
CA LYS A 70 -12.81 -5.78 10.86
C LYS A 70 -11.53 -5.12 11.38
N LEU A 71 -10.79 -4.42 10.54
CA LEU A 71 -9.58 -3.72 10.96
C LEU A 71 -9.94 -2.41 11.66
N PRO A 72 -9.31 -2.12 12.82
CA PRO A 72 -9.57 -0.87 13.52
C PRO A 72 -9.09 0.33 12.71
N LEU A 73 -9.99 1.30 12.49
CA LEU A 73 -9.71 2.50 11.70
C LEU A 73 -8.66 3.38 12.37
N LEU A 74 -7.66 3.81 11.61
CA LEU A 74 -6.66 4.78 12.05
C LEU A 74 -7.28 6.19 12.06
N THR A 75 -7.25 6.87 13.20
CA THR A 75 -7.81 8.21 13.34
C THR A 75 -6.73 9.29 13.22
N LYS A 76 -7.14 10.54 12.99
CA LYS A 76 -6.21 11.70 12.99
C LYS A 76 -5.49 11.87 14.33
N GLU A 77 -6.15 11.51 15.43
CA GLU A 77 -5.56 11.61 16.77
C GLU A 77 -4.43 10.59 16.98
N ASP A 78 -4.60 9.36 16.46
CA ASP A 78 -3.56 8.33 16.50
C ASP A 78 -2.29 8.80 15.79
N LEU A 79 -2.45 9.49 14.66
CA LEU A 79 -1.35 10.07 13.90
C LEU A 79 -0.64 11.19 14.67
N ARG A 80 -1.40 12.13 15.27
CA ARG A 80 -0.84 13.24 16.07
C ARG A 80 -0.01 12.72 17.26
N LYS A 81 -0.50 11.69 17.95
CA LYS A 81 0.18 11.08 19.10
C LYS A 81 1.48 10.36 18.73
N ASN A 82 1.63 9.94 17.48
CA ASN A 82 2.76 9.14 17.00
C ASN A 82 3.55 9.84 15.88
N PHE A 83 3.45 11.17 15.78
CA PHE A 83 3.97 11.98 14.67
C PHE A 83 5.45 11.73 14.36
N LEU A 84 6.29 11.68 15.40
CA LEU A 84 7.74 11.39 15.29
C LEU A 84 8.06 10.03 14.66
N PHE A 85 7.21 9.02 14.89
CA PHE A 85 7.44 7.65 14.42
C PHE A 85 7.01 7.44 12.97
N ILE A 86 5.99 8.18 12.52
CA ILE A 86 5.44 8.06 11.17
C ILE A 86 6.41 8.68 10.15
N GLN A 87 7.06 9.79 10.50
CA GLN A 87 8.01 10.52 9.63
C GLN A 87 9.22 9.68 9.22
N ILE A 88 9.65 8.74 10.07
CA ILE A 88 10.84 7.89 9.83
C ILE A 88 10.52 6.70 8.91
N PHE A 89 9.27 6.22 8.92
CA PHE A 89 8.87 4.97 8.25
C PHE A 89 8.07 5.17 6.97
N LEU A 90 7.48 6.35 6.74
CA LEU A 90 6.91 6.72 5.44
C LEU A 90 7.84 7.71 4.73
N PRO A 91 8.90 7.24 4.04
CA PRO A 91 9.60 8.06 3.08
C PRO A 91 8.68 8.24 1.87
N LEU A 92 7.77 9.21 1.95
CA LEU A 92 7.10 9.77 0.79
C LEU A 92 8.04 10.72 0.07
#